data_AF-A0A8S8Z8N9-F1
#
_entry.id   AF-A0A8S8Z8N9-F1
#
_cell.length_a   1.000
_cell.length_b   1.000
_cell.length_c   1.000
_cell.angle_alpha   90.00
_cell.angle_beta   90.00
_cell.angle_gamma   90.00
#
_symmetry.space_group_name_H-M   'P 1'
#
loop_
_entity.id
_entity.type
_entity.pdbx_description
1 polymer ?
#
loop_
_entity_poly.entity_id
_entity_poly.type
_entity_poly.pdbx_seq_one_letter_code
_entity_poly.pdbx_strand_id
1 'polypeptide(L)' 'MAPSSPGDVRTFDLEPGQELYMQGGAFMACSPNVQYDTKFQGAKALFSREGAFFLRAYSEGGSGQVFYSSTEPSSRSK' A
#
# COMPACT_ATOMS: atom_id res chain seq x y z
N MET A 1 4.34 9.33 -24.41
CA MET A 1 4.84 8.71 -23.17
C MET A 1 3.85 7.62 -22.81
N ALA A 2 4.26 6.35 -22.91
CA ALA A 2 3.41 5.25 -22.47
C ALA A 2 3.21 5.40 -20.95
N PRO A 3 1.97 5.35 -20.43
CA PRO A 3 1.77 5.32 -18.98
C PRO A 3 2.55 4.12 -18.43
N SER A 4 3.21 4.31 -17.29
CA SER A 4 3.87 3.24 -16.55
C SER A 4 2.95 2.04 -16.50
N SER A 5 3.44 0.91 -17.01
CA SER A 5 2.65 -0.31 -17.19
C SER A 5 1.91 -0.63 -15.88
N PRO A 6 0.58 -0.84 -15.89
CA PRO A 6 -0.13 -1.24 -14.69
C PRO A 6 0.49 -2.52 -14.14
N GLY A 7 0.97 -2.49 -12.90
CA GLY A 7 1.67 -3.60 -12.25
C GLY A 7 3.16 -3.38 -11.95
N ASP A 8 3.68 -2.16 -12.07
CA ASP A 8 5.05 -1.86 -11.64
C ASP A 8 5.18 -2.03 -10.11
N VAL A 9 6.03 -2.97 -9.69
CA VAL A 9 6.30 -3.22 -8.27
C VAL A 9 7.32 -2.20 -7.80
N ARG A 10 6.93 -1.40 -6.81
CA ARG A 10 7.77 -0.41 -6.15
C ARG A 10 8.17 -0.91 -4.77
N THR A 11 9.37 -0.51 -4.38
CA THR A 11 9.90 -0.70 -3.04
C THR A 11 10.01 0.63 -2.34
N PHE A 12 9.71 0.64 -1.04
CA PHE A 12 9.91 1.77 -0.16
C PHE A 12 10.75 1.33 1.03
N ASP A 13 11.87 1.99 1.27
CA ASP A 13 12.68 1.82 2.46
C ASP A 13 12.06 2.63 3.62
N LEU A 14 11.63 1.91 4.64
CA LEU A 14 11.16 2.43 5.91
C LEU A 14 12.35 2.56 6.87
N GLU A 15 12.64 3.79 7.25
CA GLU A 15 13.58 4.08 8.34
C GLU A 15 12.94 3.84 9.72
N PRO A 16 13.73 3.55 10.76
CA PRO A 16 13.21 3.35 12.12
C PRO A 16 12.45 4.60 12.60
N GLY A 17 11.15 4.43 12.89
CA GLY A 17 10.24 5.52 13.27
C GLY A 17 9.49 6.16 12.09
N GLN A 18 9.75 5.73 10.86
CA GLN A 18 8.99 6.11 9.67
C GLN A 18 7.72 5.27 9.56
N GLU A 19 6.62 5.91 9.15
CA GLU A 19 5.37 5.24 8.81
C GLU A 19 5.06 5.47 7.33
N LEU A 20 4.67 4.42 6.62
CA LEU A 20 4.21 4.46 5.24
C LEU A 20 2.72 4.14 5.20
N TYR A 21 1.94 5.05 4.64
CA TYR A 21 0.52 4.85 4.39
C TYR A 21 0.32 4.54 2.90
N MET A 22 -0.28 3.40 2.60
CA MET A 22 -0.55 2.97 1.23
C MET A 22 -1.94 2.38 1.09
N GLN A 23 -2.43 2.24 -0.14
CA GLN A 23 -3.70 1.56 -0.38
C GLN A 23 -3.53 0.06 -0.11
N GLY A 24 -4.41 -0.53 0.71
CA GLY A 24 -4.31 -1.93 1.13
C GLY A 24 -4.34 -2.93 -0.04
N GLY A 25 -4.97 -2.56 -1.16
CA GLY A 25 -4.97 -3.38 -2.38
C GLY A 25 -3.65 -3.36 -3.16
N ALA A 26 -2.76 -2.42 -2.87
CA ALA A 26 -1.46 -2.31 -3.52
C ALA A 26 -0.34 -3.05 -2.78
N PHE A 27 -0.49 -3.29 -1.47
CA PHE A 27 0.52 -3.94 -0.64
C PHE A 27 0.78 -5.38 -1.08
N MET A 28 2.05 -5.75 -1.25
CA MET A 28 2.47 -7.09 -1.68
C MET A 28 3.24 -7.84 -0.58
N ALA A 29 4.27 -7.21 -0.02
CA ALA A 29 5.14 -7.83 0.98
C ALA A 29 5.90 -6.77 1.80
N CYS A 30 6.47 -7.18 2.94
CA CYS A 30 7.38 -6.36 3.72
C CYS A 30 8.48 -7.20 4.36
N SER A 31 9.57 -6.54 4.78
CA SER A 31 10.63 -7.17 5.57
C SER A 31 10.10 -7.69 6.92
N PRO A 32 10.73 -8.71 7.52
CA PRO A 32 10.25 -9.33 8.77
C PRO A 32 10.28 -8.40 9.99
N ASN A 33 11.03 -7.31 9.91
CA ASN A 33 11.10 -6.24 10.92
C ASN A 33 10.08 -5.10 10.66
N VAL A 34 9.24 -5.23 9.65
CA VAL A 34 8.18 -4.27 9.33
C VAL A 34 6.85 -4.84 9.77
N GLN A 35 6.16 -4.08 10.61
CA GLN A 35 4.79 -4.35 11.02
C GLN A 35 3.84 -3.53 10.17
N TYR A 36 2.64 -4.07 9.93
CA TYR A 36 1.60 -3.35 9.21
C TYR A 36 0.23 -3.56 9.83
N ASP A 37 -0.57 -2.50 9.77
CA ASP A 37 -1.94 -2.48 10.28
C ASP A 37 -2.87 -2.08 9.14
N THR A 38 -3.71 -3.02 8.72
CA THR A 38 -4.86 -2.69 7.90
C THR A 38 -5.91 -2.15 8.85
N LYS A 39 -6.02 -0.81 8.98
CA LYS A 39 -7.19 -0.19 9.60
C LYS A 39 -8.40 -0.47 8.70
N PHE A 40 -8.90 -1.68 8.84
CA PHE A 40 -10.00 -2.26 8.11
C PHE A 40 -11.24 -1.57 8.64
N GLN A 41 -11.77 -0.59 7.89
CA GLN A 41 -13.09 -0.03 8.17
C GLN A 41 -14.23 -1.04 7.90
N GLY A 42 -13.92 -2.33 7.75
CA GLY A 42 -14.93 -3.37 7.59
C GLY A 42 -15.71 -3.23 6.31
N ALA A 43 -16.85 -3.93 6.27
CA ALA A 43 -17.86 -3.82 5.22
C ALA A 43 -18.19 -2.36 4.85
N LYS A 44 -18.00 -1.35 5.73
CA LYS A 44 -18.23 0.07 5.40
C LYS A 44 -17.33 0.61 4.29
N ALA A 45 -16.08 0.13 4.19
CA ALA A 45 -15.18 0.53 3.10
C ALA A 45 -15.46 -0.24 1.78
N LEU A 46 -16.13 -1.40 1.85
CA LEU A 46 -16.70 -2.09 0.67
C LEU A 46 -18.04 -1.46 0.21
N PHE A 47 -18.82 -0.88 1.14
CA PHE A 47 -20.10 -0.20 0.85
C PHE A 47 -19.94 1.25 0.39
N SER A 48 -18.80 1.88 0.68
CA SER A 48 -18.40 3.10 -0.01
C SER A 48 -17.95 2.67 -1.40
N ARG A 49 -18.74 3.01 -2.41
CA ARG A 49 -18.64 2.60 -3.82
C ARG A 49 -17.32 3.00 -4.52
N GLU A 50 -16.33 3.45 -3.75
CA GLU A 50 -14.97 3.86 -4.11
C GLU A 50 -13.85 2.99 -3.50
N GLY A 51 -14.16 2.00 -2.64
CA GLY A 51 -13.30 0.82 -2.40
C GLY A 51 -11.83 1.04 -1.98
N ALA A 52 -11.47 2.17 -1.38
CA ALA A 52 -10.09 2.43 -0.94
C ALA A 52 -9.90 2.11 0.55
N PHE A 53 -9.17 1.03 0.85
CA PHE A 53 -8.67 0.72 2.19
C PHE A 53 -7.26 1.27 2.31
N PHE A 54 -6.88 1.81 3.47
CA PHE A 54 -5.50 2.23 3.75
C PHE A 54 -4.84 1.25 4.71
N LEU A 55 -3.59 0.91 4.42
CA LEU A 55 -2.70 0.10 5.22
C LEU A 55 -1.55 0.99 5.69
N ARG A 56 -1.26 0.92 6.99
CA ARG A 56 -0.12 1.62 7.61
C ARG A 56 0.98 0.62 7.89
N ALA A 57 2.13 0.76 7.24
CA ALA A 57 3.33 -0.02 7.51
C ALA A 57 4.35 0.82 8.28
N TYR A 58 5.05 0.23 9.24
CA TYR A 58 6.06 0.90 10.05
C TYR A 58 7.12 -0.11 10.46
N SER A 59 8.38 0.32 10.58
CA SER A 59 9.46 -0.60 10.98
C SER A 59 9.64 -0.61 12.50
N GLU A 60 9.76 -1.80 13.08
CA GLU A 60 10.13 -2.02 14.48
C GLU A 60 11.53 -2.63 14.55
N GLY A 61 12.43 -1.99 15.29
CA GLY A 61 13.77 -2.54 15.55
C GLY A 61 14.79 -2.40 14.40
N GLY A 62 14.51 -1.60 13.37
CA GLY A 62 15.50 -1.28 12.33
C GLY A 62 14.90 -0.70 11.04
N SER A 63 15.74 -0.49 10.04
CA SER A 63 15.30 -0.17 8.67
C SER A 63 14.67 -1.40 8.01
N GLY A 64 13.59 -1.24 7.27
CA GLY A 64 12.92 -2.33 6.56
C GLY A 64 12.39 -1.90 5.20
N GLN A 65 11.99 -2.84 4.36
CA GLN A 65 11.46 -2.55 3.03
C GLN A 65 10.03 -3.02 2.89
N VAL A 66 9.26 -2.25 2.13
CA VAL A 66 7.89 -2.58 1.74
C VAL A 66 7.77 -2.62 0.23
N PHE A 67 7.17 -3.70 -0.26
CA PHE A 67 6.88 -3.94 -1.66
C PHE A 67 5.40 -3.67 -1.90
N TYR A 68 5.10 -2.78 -2.83
CA TYR A 68 3.74 -2.44 -3.21
C TYR A 68 3.64 -2.24 -4.73
N SER A 69 2.47 -2.53 -5.28
CA SER A 69 2.17 -2.32 -6.69
C SER A 69 1.66 -0.90 -6.94
N SER A 70 2.27 -0.21 -7.90
CA SER A 70 1.73 1.03 -8.42
C SER A 70 0.74 0.69 -9.52
N THR A 71 -0.45 0.24 -9.12
CA THR A 71 -1.58 0.21 -10.05
C THR A 71 -2.25 1.56 -9.92
N GLU A 72 -1.99 2.49 -10.85
CA GLU A 72 -2.90 3.63 -11.00
C GLU A 72 -4.31 3.04 -11.18
N PRO A 73 -5.32 3.47 -10.40
CA PRO A 73 -6.68 3.10 -10.71
C PRO A 73 -6.93 3.64 -12.11
N SER A 74 -6.94 2.76 -13.10
CA SER A 74 -7.22 3.12 -14.47
C SER A 74 -8.54 3.88 -14.39
N SER A 75 -8.49 5.19 -14.66
CA SER A 75 -9.67 6.02 -14.80
C SER A 75 -10.42 5.44 -15.98
N ARG A 76 -11.23 4.42 -15.71
CA ARG A 76 -12.15 3.86 -16.66
C ARG A 76 -13.32 4.83 -16.64
N SER A 77 -13.12 5.97 -17.31
CA SER A 77 -14.22 6.80 -17.74
C SER A 77 -15.15 5.91 -18.54
N LYS A 78 -16.33 5.69 -18.00
CA LYS A 78 -17.51 5.38 -18.79
C LYS A 78 -18.67 6.16 -18.21
#